data_AF-A0AAF0VZU5-F1
#
_entry.id   AF-A0AAF0VZU5-F1
#
_cell.length_a   1.000
_cell.length_b   1.000
_cell.length_c   1.000
_cell.angle_alpha   90.00
_cell.angle_beta   90.00
_cell.angle_gamma   90.00
#
_symmetry.space_group_name_H-M   'P 1'
#
loop_
_entity.id
_entity.type
_entity.pdbx_description
1 polymer ?
#
loop_
_entity_poly.entity_id
_entity_poly.type
_entity_poly.pdbx_seq_one_letter_code
_entity_poly.pdbx_strand_id
1 'polypeptide(L)'
;MAPEVGPQGAYDETSGGAMLTRRRLGTRFWTRLGVASMGAHVFYELGSGVAMPFASLAGPVPAATGWAAGTIAAWRIANRVDERYNTVIGVMNGMFLTAVLAHFIYWPKRWINSVPLLTECEGLRGRVLAPYNAILHFSGVAAVAGLLENGRRAAVRGALIPVVSVPVLLQIQKIEFRRLRVQARRNPGWWNRRLQTR
;
A
#
# COMPACT_ATOMS: atom_id res chain seq x y z
N MET A 1 -7.33 40.28 -63.15
CA MET A 1 -7.70 38.92 -62.72
C MET A 1 -6.80 38.57 -61.54
N ALA A 2 -7.29 38.76 -60.32
CA ALA A 2 -6.53 38.55 -59.08
C ALA A 2 -6.93 37.19 -58.48
N PRO A 3 -6.02 36.46 -57.80
CA PRO A 3 -6.36 35.19 -57.17
C PRO A 3 -6.98 35.41 -55.79
N GLU A 4 -8.12 34.75 -55.55
CA GLU A 4 -8.75 34.61 -54.23
C GLU A 4 -7.87 33.74 -53.31
N VAL A 5 -7.52 34.29 -52.16
CA VAL A 5 -6.89 33.56 -51.05
C VAL A 5 -7.99 33.07 -50.13
N GLY A 6 -8.29 31.77 -50.17
CA GLY A 6 -9.22 31.12 -49.24
C GLY A 6 -8.67 31.03 -47.80
N PRO A 7 -9.54 30.99 -46.78
CA PRO A 7 -9.14 31.18 -45.40
C PRO A 7 -8.39 29.97 -44.84
N GLN A 8 -7.27 30.24 -44.18
CA GLN A 8 -6.49 29.28 -43.40
C GLN A 8 -7.34 28.73 -42.25
N GLY A 9 -7.45 27.40 -42.21
CA GLY A 9 -8.14 26.67 -41.15
C GLY A 9 -7.50 26.95 -39.79
N ALA A 10 -8.31 27.47 -38.87
CA ALA A 10 -8.01 27.52 -37.45
C ALA A 10 -7.94 26.08 -36.92
N TYR A 11 -6.73 25.55 -36.76
CA TYR A 11 -6.49 24.37 -35.96
C TYR A 11 -6.75 24.72 -34.49
N ASP A 12 -7.78 24.12 -33.92
CA ASP A 12 -8.26 24.36 -32.57
C ASP A 12 -7.29 23.72 -31.53
N GLU A 13 -6.24 24.46 -31.16
CA GLU A 13 -5.22 24.08 -30.17
C GLU A 13 -5.79 23.78 -28.77
N THR A 14 -7.02 24.17 -28.49
CA THR A 14 -7.67 23.98 -27.18
C THR A 14 -8.00 22.51 -26.88
N SER A 15 -8.23 21.70 -27.91
CA SER A 15 -8.60 20.29 -27.78
C SER A 15 -7.42 19.38 -27.38
N GLY A 16 -6.20 19.71 -27.83
CA GLY A 16 -4.99 18.97 -27.49
C GLY A 16 -4.54 19.19 -26.04
N GLY A 17 -4.68 20.43 -25.55
CA GLY A 17 -4.34 20.80 -24.18
C GLY A 17 -5.21 20.10 -23.13
N ALA A 18 -6.53 20.03 -23.34
CA ALA A 18 -7.44 19.36 -22.42
C ALA A 18 -7.21 17.84 -22.36
N MET A 19 -6.90 17.21 -23.50
CA MET A 19 -6.63 15.76 -23.56
C MET A 19 -5.27 15.39 -22.93
N LEU A 20 -4.23 16.20 -23.13
CA LEU A 20 -2.93 16.04 -22.47
C LEU A 20 -3.01 16.29 -20.95
N THR A 21 -3.84 17.23 -20.52
CA THR A 21 -4.04 17.56 -19.10
C THR A 21 -4.84 16.47 -18.38
N ARG A 22 -5.85 15.89 -19.04
CA ARG A 22 -6.62 14.74 -18.52
C ARG A 22 -5.75 13.48 -18.42
N ARG A 23 -4.82 13.28 -19.35
CA ARG A 23 -3.84 12.17 -19.32
C ARG A 23 -2.86 12.31 -18.15
N ARG A 24 -2.50 13.55 -17.75
CA ARG A 24 -1.59 13.83 -16.62
C ARG A 24 -2.24 13.67 -15.24
N LEU A 25 -3.52 14.02 -15.08
CA LEU A 25 -4.26 13.87 -13.80
C LEU A 25 -4.55 12.41 -13.43
N GLY A 26 -4.55 11.50 -14.41
CA GLY A 26 -4.72 10.04 -14.22
C GLY A 26 -3.42 9.25 -14.00
N THR A 27 -2.26 9.89 -13.93
CA THR A 27 -0.94 9.20 -13.96
C THR A 27 -0.54 8.47 -12.68
N ARG A 28 -1.22 8.67 -11.55
CA ARG A 28 -0.81 8.12 -10.25
C ARG A 28 -1.95 7.49 -9.46
N PHE A 29 -2.98 7.02 -10.15
CA PHE A 29 -4.16 6.45 -9.54
C PHE A 29 -3.82 5.22 -8.69
N TRP A 30 -3.03 4.29 -9.24
CA TRP A 30 -2.69 3.04 -8.55
C TRP A 30 -1.81 3.29 -7.34
N THR A 31 -0.86 4.22 -7.46
CA THR A 31 -0.02 4.62 -6.33
C THR A 31 -0.86 5.21 -5.18
N ARG A 32 -1.82 6.10 -5.49
CA ARG A 32 -2.74 6.67 -4.48
C ARG A 32 -3.59 5.59 -3.83
N LEU A 33 -4.14 4.69 -4.63
CA LEU A 33 -4.90 3.54 -4.12
C LEU A 33 -4.01 2.65 -3.24
N GLY A 34 -2.74 2.46 -3.58
CA GLY A 34 -1.75 1.75 -2.78
C GLY A 34 -1.53 2.40 -1.42
N VAL A 35 -1.37 3.73 -1.38
CA VAL A 35 -1.24 4.48 -0.11
C VAL A 35 -2.50 4.32 0.76
N ALA A 36 -3.68 4.51 0.17
CA ALA A 36 -4.94 4.41 0.91
C ALA A 36 -5.19 2.99 1.45
N SER A 37 -4.97 1.97 0.62
CA SER A 37 -5.14 0.56 0.99
C SER A 37 -4.11 0.08 2.01
N MET A 38 -2.85 0.54 1.93
CA MET A 38 -1.84 0.27 2.95
C MET A 38 -2.17 0.92 4.29
N GLY A 39 -2.66 2.16 4.27
CA GLY A 39 -3.20 2.80 5.47
C GLY A 39 -4.36 1.98 6.05
N ALA A 40 -5.32 1.59 5.19
CA ALA A 40 -6.45 0.76 5.60
C ALA A 40 -6.01 -0.58 6.20
N HIS A 41 -5.00 -1.25 5.65
CA HIS A 41 -4.44 -2.49 6.18
C HIS A 41 -4.01 -2.33 7.63
N VAL A 42 -3.17 -1.34 7.91
CA VAL A 42 -2.59 -1.12 9.25
C VAL A 42 -3.66 -0.65 10.26
N PHE A 43 -4.57 0.24 9.85
CA PHE A 43 -5.64 0.71 10.73
C PHE A 43 -6.76 -0.32 10.94
N TYR A 44 -6.97 -1.22 9.97
CA TYR A 44 -7.90 -2.32 10.13
C TYR A 44 -7.43 -3.31 11.19
N GLU A 45 -6.13 -3.62 11.24
CA GLU A 45 -5.54 -4.44 12.31
C GLU A 45 -5.78 -3.83 13.67
N LEU A 46 -5.41 -2.55 13.83
CA LEU A 46 -5.63 -1.80 15.06
C LEU A 46 -7.09 -1.81 15.50
N GLY A 47 -8.01 -1.43 14.59
CA GLY A 47 -9.45 -1.40 14.86
C GLY A 47 -10.03 -2.79 15.17
N SER A 48 -9.46 -3.84 14.58
CA SER A 48 -9.85 -5.22 14.86
C SER A 48 -9.35 -5.70 16.23
N GLY A 49 -8.47 -4.96 16.90
CA GLY A 49 -7.87 -5.32 18.18
C GLY A 49 -6.64 -6.22 18.04
N VAL A 50 -5.95 -6.08 16.91
CA VAL A 50 -4.59 -6.55 16.67
C VAL A 50 -3.67 -5.34 16.73
N ALA A 51 -2.51 -5.49 17.34
CA ALA A 51 -1.59 -4.38 17.46
C ALA A 51 -0.98 -4.07 16.08
N MET A 52 -0.77 -2.79 15.80
CA MET A 52 -0.11 -2.35 14.57
C MET A 52 1.42 -2.42 14.69
N PRO A 53 2.17 -2.39 13.56
CA PRO A 53 3.62 -2.37 13.60
C PRO A 53 4.16 -1.20 14.46
N PHE A 54 5.19 -1.50 15.26
CA PHE A 54 5.84 -0.61 16.24
C PHE A 54 5.04 -0.32 17.52
N ALA A 55 3.79 -0.76 17.63
CA ALA A 55 3.01 -0.58 18.85
C ALA A 55 3.61 -1.36 20.05
N SER A 56 4.41 -2.40 19.81
CA SER A 56 5.08 -3.12 20.89
C SER A 56 6.15 -2.28 21.61
N LEU A 57 6.70 -1.28 20.92
CA LEU A 57 7.78 -0.43 21.45
C LEU A 57 7.25 0.93 21.90
N ALA A 58 6.47 1.59 21.03
CA ALA A 58 6.02 2.96 21.26
C ALA A 58 4.63 3.03 21.93
N GLY A 59 3.91 1.91 22.01
CA GLY A 59 2.50 1.88 22.37
C GLY A 59 1.57 2.22 21.18
N PRO A 60 0.26 1.97 21.33
CA PRO A 60 -0.69 2.06 20.23
C PRO A 60 -0.90 3.48 19.71
N VAL A 61 -0.92 4.49 20.59
CA VAL A 61 -1.20 5.88 20.19
C VAL A 61 -0.06 6.48 19.37
N PRO A 62 1.22 6.47 19.84
CA PRO A 62 2.32 7.02 19.05
C PRO A 62 2.53 6.26 17.73
N ALA A 63 2.36 4.93 17.73
CA ALA A 63 2.40 4.14 16.51
C ALA A 63 1.31 4.56 15.52
N ALA A 64 0.07 4.72 15.98
CA ALA A 64 -1.05 5.15 15.15
C ALA A 64 -0.83 6.54 14.55
N THR A 65 -0.34 7.48 15.36
CA THR A 65 0.00 8.83 14.89
C THR A 65 1.11 8.79 13.84
N GLY A 66 2.17 8.00 14.05
CA GLY A 66 3.24 7.83 13.08
C GLY A 66 2.75 7.28 11.74
N TRP A 67 1.92 6.24 11.76
CA TRP A 67 1.32 5.65 10.56
C TRP A 67 0.35 6.61 9.86
N ALA A 68 -0.46 7.36 10.59
CA ALA A 68 -1.34 8.38 10.01
C ALA A 68 -0.53 9.49 9.32
N ALA A 69 0.49 10.03 9.99
CA ALA A 69 1.36 11.06 9.44
C ALA A 69 2.12 10.56 8.19
N GLY A 70 2.66 9.33 8.26
CA GLY A 70 3.32 8.68 7.12
C GLY A 70 2.38 8.47 5.94
N THR A 71 1.14 8.05 6.18
CA THR A 71 0.11 7.89 5.14
C THR A 71 -0.23 9.23 4.48
N ILE A 72 -0.39 10.30 5.26
CA ILE A 72 -0.65 11.65 4.73
C ILE A 72 0.54 12.15 3.90
N ALA A 73 1.78 11.95 4.37
CA ALA A 73 2.98 12.32 3.63
C ALA A 73 3.09 11.55 2.31
N ALA A 74 2.88 10.23 2.34
CA ALA A 74 2.84 9.37 1.16
C ALA A 74 1.76 9.81 0.16
N TRP A 75 0.57 10.15 0.66
CA TRP A 75 -0.52 10.68 -0.16
C TRP A 75 -0.14 12.00 -0.84
N ARG A 76 0.48 12.93 -0.10
CA ARG A 76 0.99 14.18 -0.67
C ARG A 76 2.04 13.95 -1.75
N ILE A 77 2.94 12.99 -1.57
CA ILE A 77 3.93 12.59 -2.59
C ILE A 77 3.24 12.00 -3.82
N ALA A 78 2.28 11.09 -3.63
CA ALA A 78 1.51 10.46 -4.70
C ALA A 78 0.66 11.45 -5.52
N ASN A 79 0.37 12.63 -4.95
CA ASN A 79 -0.32 13.72 -5.65
C ASN A 79 0.62 14.66 -6.42
N ARG A 80 1.94 14.56 -6.25
CA ARG A 80 2.88 15.33 -7.09
C ARG A 80 2.81 14.80 -8.53
N VAL A 81 3.09 15.65 -9.52
CA VAL A 81 3.15 15.28 -10.96
C VAL A 81 4.61 15.20 -11.45
N ASP A 82 5.55 15.66 -10.64
CA ASP A 82 6.96 15.79 -10.99
C ASP A 82 7.66 14.42 -11.03
N GLU A 83 8.44 14.19 -12.10
CA GLU A 83 9.18 12.96 -12.37
C GLU A 83 10.30 12.69 -11.36
N ARG A 84 10.80 13.72 -10.66
CA ARG A 84 11.83 13.54 -9.61
C ARG A 84 11.37 12.58 -8.49
N TYR A 85 10.05 12.46 -8.31
CA TYR A 85 9.46 11.56 -7.31
C TYR A 85 9.22 10.14 -7.84
N ASN A 86 9.42 9.84 -9.13
CA ASN A 86 9.15 8.51 -9.69
C ASN A 86 9.95 7.41 -8.97
N THR A 87 11.23 7.68 -8.63
CA THR A 87 12.03 6.71 -7.88
C THR A 87 11.49 6.49 -6.46
N VAL A 88 11.14 7.56 -5.74
CA VAL A 88 10.58 7.48 -4.39
C VAL A 88 9.27 6.70 -4.39
N ILE A 89 8.41 6.97 -5.37
CA ILE A 89 7.13 6.27 -5.54
C ILE A 89 7.35 4.80 -5.89
N GLY A 90 8.30 4.48 -6.77
CA GLY A 90 8.67 3.10 -7.07
C GLY A 90 9.11 2.34 -5.81
N VAL A 91 9.98 2.95 -4.99
CA VAL A 91 10.40 2.37 -3.70
C VAL A 91 9.21 2.18 -2.76
N MET A 92 8.33 3.18 -2.65
CA MET A 92 7.13 3.13 -1.82
C MET A 92 6.18 1.99 -2.23
N ASN A 93 5.87 1.86 -3.54
CA ASN A 93 5.08 0.76 -4.06
C ASN A 93 5.76 -0.60 -3.84
N GLY A 94 7.10 -0.66 -3.94
CA GLY A 94 7.89 -1.82 -3.57
C GLY A 94 7.76 -2.22 -2.09
N MET A 95 7.76 -1.24 -1.18
CA MET A 95 7.53 -1.48 0.25
C MET A 95 6.11 -1.98 0.52
N PHE A 96 5.10 -1.43 -0.16
CA PHE A 96 3.72 -1.92 -0.06
C PHE A 96 3.61 -3.38 -0.51
N LEU A 97 4.24 -3.72 -1.63
CA LEU A 97 4.29 -5.09 -2.12
C LEU A 97 5.03 -6.00 -1.14
N THR A 98 6.12 -5.53 -0.54
CA THR A 98 6.88 -6.27 0.49
C THR A 98 5.98 -6.65 1.66
N ALA A 99 5.18 -5.71 2.18
CA ALA A 99 4.26 -5.97 3.27
C ALA A 99 3.23 -7.04 2.89
N VAL A 100 2.58 -6.91 1.73
CA VAL A 100 1.58 -7.90 1.26
C VAL A 100 2.21 -9.28 1.08
N LEU A 101 3.39 -9.37 0.46
CA LEU A 101 4.09 -10.64 0.27
C LEU A 101 4.49 -11.28 1.59
N ALA A 102 5.01 -10.51 2.55
CA ALA A 102 5.37 -11.03 3.86
C ALA A 102 4.15 -11.66 4.56
N HIS A 103 2.97 -11.04 4.45
CA HIS A 103 1.74 -11.60 4.99
C HIS A 103 1.38 -12.95 4.36
N PHE A 104 1.31 -13.02 3.04
CA PHE A 104 0.96 -14.25 2.34
C PHE A 104 2.04 -15.34 2.45
N ILE A 105 3.31 -14.99 2.65
CA ILE A 105 4.39 -15.96 2.86
C ILE A 105 4.35 -16.51 4.28
N TYR A 106 4.25 -15.64 5.29
CA TYR A 106 4.41 -16.02 6.69
C TYR A 106 3.19 -16.73 7.27
N TRP A 107 1.99 -16.24 6.96
CA TRP A 107 0.78 -16.68 7.65
C TRP A 107 0.12 -17.90 7.00
N PRO A 108 -0.61 -18.71 7.79
CA PRO A 108 -1.42 -19.80 7.29
C PRO A 108 -2.45 -19.31 6.27
N LYS A 109 -2.54 -20.03 5.16
CA LYS A 109 -3.42 -19.69 4.03
C LYS A 109 -4.05 -20.93 3.44
N ARG A 110 -5.25 -20.75 2.90
CA ARG A 110 -5.93 -21.70 2.03
C ARG A 110 -5.92 -21.16 0.60
N TRP A 111 -5.93 -22.04 -0.38
CA TRP A 111 -6.00 -21.65 -1.79
C TRP A 111 -7.41 -21.91 -2.31
N ILE A 112 -8.03 -20.90 -2.93
CA ILE A 112 -9.32 -21.02 -3.62
C ILE A 112 -9.11 -20.48 -5.03
N ASN A 113 -9.27 -21.33 -6.05
CA ASN A 113 -9.07 -20.95 -7.45
C ASN A 113 -7.72 -20.23 -7.68
N SER A 114 -6.64 -20.77 -7.11
CA SER A 114 -5.27 -20.20 -7.15
C SER A 114 -5.10 -18.83 -6.47
N VAL A 115 -6.12 -18.34 -5.76
CA VAL A 115 -6.01 -17.14 -4.92
C VAL A 115 -5.72 -17.56 -3.47
N PRO A 116 -4.60 -17.11 -2.88
CA PRO A 116 -4.29 -17.40 -1.49
C PRO A 116 -5.17 -16.54 -0.59
N LEU A 117 -5.83 -17.16 0.39
CA LEU A 117 -6.61 -16.49 1.41
C LEU A 117 -6.05 -16.86 2.78
N LEU A 118 -5.65 -15.85 3.55
CA LEU A 118 -5.22 -16.04 4.93
C LEU A 118 -6.35 -16.63 5.76
N THR A 119 -6.05 -17.70 6.49
CA THR A 119 -6.95 -18.36 7.44
C THR A 119 -6.69 -17.94 8.88
N GLU A 120 -5.53 -17.34 9.11
CA GLU A 120 -5.11 -16.67 10.33
C GLU A 120 -4.12 -15.57 9.95
N CYS A 121 -4.14 -14.45 10.67
CA CYS A 121 -3.11 -13.43 10.54
C CYS A 121 -3.01 -12.61 11.81
N GLU A 122 -1.89 -12.65 12.53
CA GLU A 122 -1.66 -11.79 13.71
C GLU A 122 -2.82 -11.81 14.74
N GLY A 123 -3.44 -12.98 14.96
CA GLY A 123 -4.61 -13.12 15.84
C GLY A 123 -5.96 -12.77 15.20
N LEU A 124 -5.99 -12.26 13.97
CA LEU A 124 -7.20 -12.24 13.13
C LEU A 124 -7.57 -13.66 12.73
N ARG A 125 -8.80 -14.07 13.07
CA ARG A 125 -9.39 -15.38 12.73
C ARG A 125 -10.88 -15.21 12.46
N GLY A 126 -11.47 -16.11 11.68
CA GLY A 126 -12.91 -16.14 11.41
C GLY A 126 -13.38 -14.97 10.52
N ARG A 127 -14.54 -14.39 10.82
CA ARG A 127 -15.23 -13.43 9.93
C ARG A 127 -14.43 -12.15 9.61
N VAL A 128 -13.52 -11.72 10.50
CA VAL A 128 -12.70 -10.52 10.28
C VAL A 128 -11.62 -10.72 9.20
N LEU A 129 -11.29 -11.97 8.84
CA LEU A 129 -10.32 -12.23 7.78
C LEU A 129 -10.86 -11.98 6.38
N ALA A 130 -12.17 -12.05 6.15
CA ALA A 130 -12.74 -11.80 4.84
C ALA A 130 -12.45 -10.37 4.33
N PRO A 131 -12.84 -9.30 5.05
CA PRO A 131 -12.47 -7.94 4.64
C PRO A 131 -10.96 -7.70 4.68
N TYR A 132 -10.21 -8.33 5.60
CA TYR A 132 -8.76 -8.19 5.66
C TYR A 132 -8.04 -8.77 4.42
N ASN A 133 -8.44 -9.96 3.97
CA ASN A 133 -7.94 -10.52 2.70
C ASN A 133 -8.28 -9.61 1.52
N ALA A 134 -9.48 -9.04 1.48
CA ALA A 134 -9.83 -8.07 0.43
C ALA A 134 -8.88 -6.88 0.44
N ILE A 135 -8.60 -6.29 1.61
CA ILE A 135 -7.64 -5.18 1.76
C ILE A 135 -6.25 -5.59 1.26
N LEU A 136 -5.75 -6.78 1.65
CA LEU A 136 -4.44 -7.26 1.19
C LEU A 136 -4.36 -7.48 -0.32
N HIS A 137 -5.40 -8.05 -0.93
CA HIS A 137 -5.44 -8.23 -2.38
C HIS A 137 -5.51 -6.91 -3.12
N PHE A 138 -6.37 -5.97 -2.68
CA PHE A 138 -6.42 -4.63 -3.25
C PHE A 138 -5.08 -3.90 -3.10
N SER A 139 -4.44 -4.01 -1.95
CA SER A 139 -3.10 -3.45 -1.70
C SER A 139 -2.05 -4.05 -2.63
N GLY A 140 -2.07 -5.37 -2.81
CA GLY A 140 -1.14 -6.08 -3.70
C GLY A 140 -1.31 -5.67 -5.17
N VAL A 141 -2.56 -5.64 -5.66
CA VAL A 141 -2.87 -5.18 -7.02
C VAL A 141 -2.45 -3.72 -7.21
N ALA A 142 -2.79 -2.84 -6.27
CA ALA A 142 -2.43 -1.43 -6.34
C ALA A 142 -0.90 -1.22 -6.30
N ALA A 143 -0.17 -1.98 -5.49
CA ALA A 143 1.29 -1.92 -5.43
C ALA A 143 1.94 -2.38 -6.74
N VAL A 144 1.49 -3.50 -7.32
CA VAL A 144 2.01 -4.01 -8.61
C VAL A 144 1.69 -3.03 -9.73
N ALA A 145 0.43 -2.58 -9.84
CA ALA A 145 0.04 -1.60 -10.86
C ALA A 145 0.78 -0.27 -10.67
N GLY A 146 0.97 0.18 -9.44
CA GLY A 146 1.73 1.38 -9.08
C GLY A 146 3.22 1.29 -9.46
N LEU A 147 3.83 0.11 -9.40
CA LEU A 147 5.20 -0.09 -9.90
C LEU A 147 5.27 0.18 -11.42
N LEU A 148 4.28 -0.29 -12.18
CA LEU A 148 4.22 -0.14 -13.64
C LEU A 148 3.83 1.28 -14.07
N GLU A 149 3.06 1.98 -13.23
CA GLU A 149 2.50 3.31 -13.50
C GLU A 149 3.57 4.42 -13.62
N ASN A 150 4.72 4.28 -12.95
CA ASN A 150 5.72 5.36 -12.79
C ASN A 150 6.98 5.19 -13.67
N GLY A 151 6.89 4.38 -14.73
CA GLY A 151 7.95 4.15 -15.70
C GLY A 151 8.95 3.05 -15.32
N ARG A 152 9.65 2.51 -16.33
CA ARG A 152 10.49 1.30 -16.20
C ARG A 152 11.56 1.39 -15.11
N ARG A 153 12.26 2.52 -14.98
CA ARG A 153 13.33 2.68 -13.97
C ARG A 153 12.79 2.63 -12.55
N ALA A 154 11.63 3.26 -12.30
CA ALA A 154 10.96 3.21 -11.01
C ALA A 154 10.44 1.79 -10.72
N ALA A 155 9.86 1.13 -11.73
CA ALA A 155 9.39 -0.26 -11.63
C ALA A 155 10.52 -1.22 -11.23
N VAL A 156 11.67 -1.19 -11.92
CA VAL A 156 12.81 -2.06 -11.60
C VAL A 156 13.33 -1.81 -10.19
N ARG A 157 13.55 -0.54 -9.82
CA ARG A 157 14.03 -0.19 -8.47
C ARG A 157 13.04 -0.62 -7.39
N GLY A 158 11.76 -0.38 -7.61
CA GLY A 158 10.70 -0.79 -6.69
C GLY A 158 10.55 -2.30 -6.58
N ALA A 159 10.72 -3.05 -7.68
CA ALA A 159 10.68 -4.52 -7.68
C ALA A 159 11.87 -5.17 -6.96
N LEU A 160 13.02 -4.49 -6.87
CA LEU A 160 14.14 -4.96 -6.05
C LEU A 160 13.86 -4.87 -4.54
N ILE A 161 12.99 -3.94 -4.11
CA ILE A 161 12.66 -3.75 -2.69
C ILE A 161 12.12 -5.03 -2.04
N PRO A 162 11.08 -5.70 -2.55
CA PRO A 162 10.58 -6.94 -1.92
C PRO A 162 11.61 -8.07 -1.95
N VAL A 163 12.42 -8.18 -3.01
CA VAL A 163 13.47 -9.21 -3.10
C VAL A 163 14.43 -9.12 -1.91
N VAL A 164 14.86 -7.90 -1.57
CA VAL A 164 15.79 -7.67 -0.46
C VAL A 164 15.08 -7.64 0.90
N SER A 165 13.89 -7.05 0.95
CA SER A 165 13.27 -6.65 2.22
C SER A 165 12.34 -7.71 2.80
N VAL A 166 11.77 -8.62 1.98
CA VAL A 166 10.86 -9.67 2.48
C VAL A 166 11.55 -10.54 3.54
N PRO A 167 12.76 -11.09 3.34
CA PRO A 167 13.42 -11.92 4.36
C PRO A 167 13.62 -11.18 5.68
N VAL A 168 14.01 -9.91 5.62
CA VAL A 168 14.21 -9.06 6.80
C VAL A 168 12.89 -8.80 7.50
N LEU A 169 11.84 -8.45 6.75
CA LEU A 169 10.52 -8.15 7.28
C LEU A 169 9.91 -9.38 7.98
N LEU A 170 10.10 -10.58 7.42
CA LEU A 170 9.66 -11.83 8.05
C LEU A 170 10.30 -12.03 9.44
N GLN A 171 11.56 -11.65 9.62
CA GLN A 171 12.22 -11.75 10.93
C GLN A 171 11.72 -10.67 11.90
N ILE A 172 11.55 -9.44 11.43
CA ILE A 172 11.01 -8.34 12.23
C ILE A 172 9.59 -8.69 12.70
N GLN A 173 8.73 -9.20 11.80
CA GLN A 173 7.36 -9.57 12.09
C GLN A 173 7.30 -10.68 13.16
N LYS A 174 8.16 -11.70 13.08
CA LYS A 174 8.28 -12.73 14.13
C LYS A 174 8.60 -12.14 15.50
N ILE A 175 9.57 -11.23 15.56
CA ILE A 175 10.02 -10.60 16.80
C ILE A 175 8.90 -9.72 17.38
N GLU A 176 8.33 -8.87 16.54
CA GLU A 176 7.26 -7.93 16.90
C GLU A 176 6.01 -8.69 17.39
N PHE A 177 5.57 -9.69 16.63
CA PHE A 177 4.43 -10.53 17.00
C PHE A 177 4.65 -11.23 18.34
N ARG A 178 5.85 -11.77 18.58
CA ARG A 178 6.20 -12.37 19.88
C ARG A 178 6.10 -11.36 21.03
N ARG A 179 6.64 -10.14 20.86
CA ARG A 179 6.55 -9.08 21.88
C ARG A 179 5.10 -8.72 22.17
N LEU A 180 4.30 -8.52 21.12
CA LEU A 180 2.90 -8.16 21.24
C LEU A 180 2.07 -9.24 21.92
N ARG A 181 2.34 -10.53 21.64
CA ARG A 181 1.68 -11.64 22.36
C ARG A 181 2.01 -11.63 23.85
N VAL A 182 3.28 -11.39 24.22
CA VAL A 182 3.67 -11.29 25.64
C VAL A 182 2.96 -10.12 26.31
N GLN A 183 2.90 -8.97 25.65
CA GLN A 183 2.18 -7.79 26.16
C GLN A 183 0.69 -8.05 26.31
N ALA A 184 0.03 -8.60 25.29
CA ALA A 184 -1.40 -8.90 25.33
C ALA A 184 -1.77 -9.89 26.45
N ARG A 185 -0.87 -10.82 26.79
CA ARG A 185 -1.07 -11.73 27.92
C ARG A 185 -0.91 -11.06 29.29
N ARG A 186 0.00 -10.09 29.40
CA ARG A 186 0.28 -9.39 30.68
C ARG A 186 -0.67 -8.23 30.94
N ASN A 187 -0.98 -7.45 29.91
CA ASN A 187 -1.82 -6.26 29.98
C ASN A 187 -2.66 -6.14 28.70
N PRO A 188 -3.82 -6.84 28.66
CA PRO A 188 -4.68 -6.77 27.50
C PRO A 188 -5.40 -5.43 27.39
N GLY A 189 -5.33 -4.85 26.20
CA GLY A 189 -6.09 -3.68 25.81
C GLY A 189 -6.96 -3.99 24.60
N TRP A 190 -7.88 -3.06 24.31
CA TRP A 190 -8.73 -3.16 23.12
C TRP A 190 -7.94 -3.34 21.82
N TRP A 191 -6.71 -2.80 21.76
CA TRP A 191 -5.81 -2.75 20.61
C TRP A 191 -4.95 -4.02 20.43
N ASN A 192 -4.91 -4.93 21.40
CA ASN A 192 -4.10 -6.16 21.31
C ASN A 192 -4.83 -7.43 21.81
N ARG A 193 -6.10 -7.32 22.25
CA ARG A 193 -6.89 -8.42 22.81
C ARG A 193 -6.94 -9.69 21.96
N ARG A 194 -6.88 -9.59 20.62
CA ARG A 194 -6.92 -10.79 19.76
C ARG A 194 -5.64 -11.62 19.82
N LEU A 195 -4.54 -11.03 20.26
CA LEU A 195 -3.23 -11.68 20.42
C LEU A 195 -3.12 -12.55 21.68
N GLN A 196 -4.13 -12.51 22.55
CA GLN A 196 -4.24 -13.38 23.71
C GLN A 196 -4.47 -14.85 23.31
N THR A 197 -5.03 -15.07 22.12
CA THR A 197 -5.43 -16.40 21.67
C THR A 197 -4.21 -17.28 21.37
N ARG A 198 -4.40 -18.59 21.58
CA ARG A 198 -3.35 -19.61 21.46
C ARG A 198 -2.93 -19.80 19.99
#